data_AF-A0A7J8LCM9-F1
#
_entry.id   AF-A0A7J8LCM9-F1
#
_cell.length_a   1.000
_cell.length_b   1.000
_cell.length_c   1.000
_cell.angle_alpha   90.00
_cell.angle_beta   90.00
_cell.angle_gamma   90.00
#
_symmetry.space_group_name_H-M   'P 1'
#
loop_
_entity.id
_entity.type
_entity.pdbx_description
1 polymer ?
#
loop_
_entity_poly.entity_id
_entity_poly.type
_entity_poly.pdbx_seq_one_letter_code
_entity_poly.pdbx_strand_id
1 'polypeptide(L)'
;MMMMGGNNQITTQNEGGGSNNGGGEGGIMLKKGPWTAAEDAVLADYVRTHGEGNWNAVQKNTGLARCGKSCRLRWANHLRPNLKKGAFSPEEERIIVELHAKMGNKWARMATQV
;
A
#
# COMPACT_ATOMS: atom_id res chain seq x y z
N MET A 1 -1.63 4.43 5.89
CA MET A 1 -2.87 4.98 6.46
C MET A 1 -3.50 5.91 5.43
N MET A 2 -4.42 5.39 4.61
CA MET A 2 -5.26 6.22 3.74
C MET A 2 -6.52 6.52 4.55
N MET A 3 -6.86 7.79 4.74
CA MET A 3 -8.19 8.15 5.24
C MET A 3 -9.22 7.67 4.20
N MET A 4 -9.96 6.62 4.50
CA MET A 4 -11.16 6.26 3.75
C MET A 4 -12.34 6.93 4.44
N GLY A 5 -12.66 8.15 3.98
CA GLY A 5 -13.97 8.74 4.18
C GLY A 5 -15.01 8.03 3.31
N GLY A 6 -16.25 7.96 3.80
CA GLY A 6 -17.36 7.21 3.22
C GLY A 6 -17.80 7.65 1.81
N ASN A 7 -18.49 6.72 1.14
CA ASN A 7 -18.91 6.72 -0.25
C ASN A 7 -19.63 8.00 -0.74
N ASN A 8 -19.15 8.56 -1.85
CA ASN A 8 -20.00 9.02 -2.97
C ASN A 8 -19.19 8.98 -4.28
N GLN A 9 -19.83 8.61 -5.38
CA GLN A 9 -19.20 8.49 -6.70
C GLN A 9 -18.65 9.84 -7.18
N ILE A 10 -17.33 9.96 -7.33
CA ILE A 10 -16.68 10.98 -8.17
C ILE A 10 -15.58 10.31 -8.97
N THR A 11 -15.82 10.21 -10.28
CA THR A 11 -14.80 9.98 -11.29
C THR A 11 -13.94 11.24 -11.40
N THR A 12 -12.74 11.24 -10.82
CA THR A 12 -11.69 12.20 -11.20
C THR A 12 -10.37 11.47 -11.34
N GLN A 13 -9.88 11.51 -12.58
CA GLN A 13 -8.53 11.17 -12.94
C GLN A 13 -7.58 12.04 -12.11
N ASN A 14 -6.61 11.43 -11.41
CA ASN A 14 -5.47 12.15 -10.89
C ASN A 14 -4.20 11.32 -11.14
N GLU A 15 -3.51 11.70 -12.21
CA GLU A 15 -2.19 11.23 -12.58
C GLU A 15 -1.16 11.75 -11.57
N GLY A 16 -0.18 10.91 -11.21
CA GLY A 16 0.93 11.37 -10.37
C GLY A 16 1.90 10.26 -9.97
N GLY A 17 2.94 10.05 -10.80
CA GLY A 17 4.20 9.45 -10.36
C GLY A 17 4.49 8.05 -10.88
N GLY A 18 4.57 7.93 -12.21
CA GLY A 18 5.23 6.81 -12.88
C GLY A 18 6.73 6.79 -12.56
N SER A 19 7.24 5.60 -12.27
CA SER A 19 8.64 5.23 -12.48
C SER A 19 8.61 3.74 -12.77
N ASN A 20 8.55 3.43 -14.07
CA ASN A 20 8.95 2.16 -14.63
C ASN A 20 10.48 2.12 -14.62
N ASN A 21 11.04 0.99 -14.14
CA ASN A 21 12.37 0.44 -14.44
C ASN A 21 12.49 -0.82 -13.59
N GLY A 22 12.74 -2.05 -14.07
CA GLY A 22 12.97 -2.61 -15.39
C GLY A 22 13.42 -4.08 -15.23
N GLY A 23 13.24 -4.90 -16.26
CA GLY A 23 14.08 -6.07 -16.58
C GLY A 23 13.69 -7.46 -16.04
N GLY A 24 13.17 -8.32 -16.92
CA GLY A 24 13.07 -9.77 -16.71
C GLY A 24 12.00 -10.44 -17.57
N GLU A 25 12.42 -11.07 -18.65
CA GLU A 25 11.66 -11.67 -19.76
C GLU A 25 10.57 -12.67 -19.33
N GLY A 26 9.45 -12.67 -20.08
CA GLY A 26 8.27 -13.53 -19.86
C GLY A 26 7.08 -12.76 -19.33
N GLY A 27 6.41 -11.99 -20.20
CA GLY A 27 5.34 -11.05 -19.84
C GLY A 27 4.10 -11.70 -19.22
N ILE A 28 4.11 -11.89 -17.89
CA ILE A 28 2.89 -12.14 -17.12
C ILE A 28 2.07 -10.85 -17.17
N MET A 29 0.90 -10.90 -17.82
CA MET A 29 -0.04 -9.78 -17.84
C MET A 29 -0.48 -9.45 -16.41
N LEU A 30 -0.07 -8.29 -15.92
CA LEU A 30 -0.35 -7.88 -14.54
C LEU A 30 -1.84 -7.57 -14.36
N LYS A 31 -2.44 -8.14 -13.31
CA LYS A 31 -3.84 -7.87 -12.97
C LYS A 31 -3.97 -6.48 -12.36
N LYS A 32 -4.78 -5.64 -13.02
CA LYS A 32 -5.31 -4.40 -12.48
C LYS A 32 -6.62 -4.71 -11.77
N GLY A 33 -6.79 -4.27 -10.53
CA GLY A 33 -8.01 -4.54 -9.76
C GLY A 33 -7.76 -4.72 -8.26
N PRO A 34 -8.84 -4.89 -7.47
CA PRO A 34 -8.75 -5.10 -6.04
C PRO A 34 -7.94 -6.35 -5.70
N TRP A 35 -7.30 -6.35 -4.53
CA TRP A 35 -6.61 -7.51 -4.00
C TRP A 35 -7.61 -8.50 -3.42
N THR A 36 -7.44 -9.77 -3.74
CA THR A 36 -8.25 -10.86 -3.20
C THR A 36 -7.62 -11.41 -1.92
N ALA A 37 -8.43 -12.05 -1.08
CA ALA A 37 -7.93 -12.69 0.14
C ALA A 37 -6.90 -13.80 -0.14
N ALA A 38 -7.02 -14.49 -1.28
CA ALA A 38 -6.05 -15.48 -1.71
C ALA A 38 -4.69 -14.85 -2.07
N GLU A 39 -4.68 -13.74 -2.82
CA GLU A 39 -3.45 -12.99 -3.11
C GLU A 39 -2.82 -12.44 -1.83
N ASP A 40 -3.63 -11.94 -0.90
CA ASP A 40 -3.17 -11.45 0.39
C ASP A 40 -2.50 -12.56 1.22
N ALA A 41 -3.10 -13.76 1.26
CA ALA A 41 -2.55 -14.91 1.96
C ALA A 41 -1.18 -15.33 1.40
N VAL A 42 -1.05 -15.39 0.07
CA VAL A 42 0.22 -15.74 -0.58
C VAL A 42 1.29 -14.68 -0.32
N LEU A 43 0.94 -13.39 -0.43
CA LEU A 43 1.88 -12.30 -0.13
C LEU A 43 2.33 -12.36 1.34
N ALA A 44 1.39 -12.61 2.27
CA ALA A 44 1.71 -12.68 3.69
C ALA A 44 2.58 -13.89 4.05
N ASP A 45 2.32 -15.06 3.45
CA ASP A 45 3.16 -16.24 3.63
C ASP A 45 4.57 -16.03 3.09
N TYR A 46 4.69 -15.43 1.90
CA TYR A 46 6.00 -15.11 1.33
C TYR A 46 6.81 -14.17 2.22
N VAL A 47 6.20 -13.10 2.75
CA VAL A 47 6.88 -12.16 3.64
C VAL A 47 7.22 -12.80 4.98
N ARG A 48 6.37 -13.68 5.51
CA ARG A 48 6.66 -14.43 6.73
C ARG A 48 7.89 -15.34 6.57
N THR A 49 8.06 -15.95 5.40
CA THR A 49 9.15 -16.90 5.12
C THR A 49 10.46 -16.22 4.70
N HIS A 50 10.39 -15.12 3.95
CA HIS A 50 11.56 -14.45 3.36
C HIS A 50 11.91 -13.10 4.00
N GLY A 51 11.05 -12.59 4.90
CA GLY A 51 11.16 -11.26 5.49
C GLY A 51 10.56 -10.14 4.61
N GLU A 52 10.45 -8.94 5.20
CA GLU A 52 9.98 -7.76 4.49
C GLU A 52 11.08 -7.21 3.56
N GLY A 53 10.89 -7.28 2.24
CA GLY A 53 11.86 -6.76 1.28
C GLY A 53 11.85 -7.48 -0.05
N ASN A 54 12.74 -7.05 -0.96
CA ASN A 54 12.92 -7.64 -2.29
C ASN A 54 11.61 -7.94 -3.05
N TRP A 55 10.73 -6.94 -3.14
CA TRP A 55 9.37 -7.10 -3.66
C TRP A 55 9.29 -7.58 -5.11
N ASN A 56 10.34 -7.36 -5.91
CA ASN A 56 10.41 -7.86 -7.28
C ASN A 56 10.57 -9.39 -7.34
N ALA A 57 11.15 -10.00 -6.32
CA ALA A 57 11.26 -11.45 -6.21
C ALA A 57 9.92 -12.11 -5.85
N VAL A 58 9.01 -11.40 -5.19
CA VAL A 58 7.67 -11.92 -4.82
C VAL A 58 6.96 -12.45 -6.06
N GLN A 59 6.89 -11.67 -7.14
CA GLN A 59 6.19 -12.07 -8.37
C GLN A 59 6.79 -13.36 -8.96
N LYS A 60 8.12 -13.43 -9.00
CA LYS A 60 8.87 -14.56 -9.57
C LYS A 60 8.71 -15.84 -8.73
N ASN A 61 8.67 -15.69 -7.41
CA ASN A 61 8.69 -16.83 -6.48
C ASN A 61 7.30 -17.36 -6.13
N THR A 62 6.26 -16.51 -6.25
CA THR A 62 4.88 -16.87 -5.86
C THR A 62 3.93 -17.06 -7.04
N GLY A 63 4.32 -16.62 -8.24
CA GLY A 63 3.44 -16.60 -9.40
C GLY A 63 2.30 -15.57 -9.32
N LEU A 64 2.33 -14.65 -8.34
CA LEU A 64 1.35 -13.56 -8.27
C LEU A 64 1.37 -12.75 -9.56
N ALA A 65 0.20 -12.43 -10.11
CA ALA A 65 0.07 -11.52 -11.25
C ALA A 65 0.13 -10.04 -10.80
N ARG A 66 1.00 -9.71 -9.83
CA ARG A 66 1.17 -8.39 -9.22
C ARG A 66 2.64 -7.98 -9.24
N CYS A 67 2.90 -6.73 -9.63
CA CYS A 67 4.26 -6.20 -9.63
C CYS A 67 4.77 -5.93 -8.22
N GLY A 68 6.08 -5.91 -8.03
CA GLY A 68 6.72 -5.67 -6.73
C GLY A 68 6.28 -4.36 -6.07
N LYS A 69 6.08 -3.29 -6.84
CA LYS A 69 5.53 -2.02 -6.31
C LYS A 69 4.14 -2.21 -5.69
N SER A 70 3.28 -3.00 -6.34
CA SER A 70 1.94 -3.32 -5.83
C SER A 70 2.02 -4.16 -4.57
N CYS A 71 2.87 -5.19 -4.55
CA CYS A 71 3.10 -6.05 -3.38
C CYS A 71 3.57 -5.23 -2.17
N ARG A 72 4.58 -4.37 -2.35
CA ARG A 72 5.06 -3.46 -1.29
C ARG A 72 3.93 -2.59 -0.74
N LEU A 73 3.15 -1.97 -1.62
CA LEU A 73 2.07 -1.08 -1.23
C LEU A 73 0.98 -1.84 -0.46
N ARG A 74 0.62 -3.04 -0.91
CA ARG A 74 -0.38 -3.88 -0.26
C ARG A 74 0.08 -4.29 1.14
N TRP A 75 1.32 -4.75 1.26
CA TRP A 75 1.90 -5.11 2.54
C TRP A 75 1.86 -3.94 3.54
N ALA A 76 2.46 -2.81 3.15
CA ALA A 76 2.61 -1.65 4.03
C ALA A 76 1.27 -1.03 4.48
N ASN A 77 0.22 -1.13 3.67
CA ASN A 77 -1.05 -0.46 3.94
C ASN A 77 -2.17 -1.37 4.44
N HIS A 78 -2.05 -2.71 4.31
CA HIS A 78 -3.17 -3.60 4.65
C HIS A 78 -2.78 -4.86 5.42
N LEU A 79 -1.61 -5.44 5.13
CA LEU A 79 -1.24 -6.77 5.66
C LEU A 79 -0.25 -6.75 6.81
N ARG A 80 0.51 -5.65 6.98
CA ARG A 80 1.50 -5.55 8.04
C ARG A 80 0.85 -5.77 9.43
N PRO A 81 1.38 -6.67 10.28
CA PRO A 81 0.74 -7.03 11.56
C PRO A 81 0.55 -5.85 12.52
N ASN A 82 1.50 -4.92 12.55
CA ASN A 82 1.49 -3.77 13.46
C ASN A 82 0.73 -2.55 12.90
N LEU A 83 -0.11 -2.77 11.89
CA LEU A 83 -0.91 -1.70 11.30
C LEU A 83 -2.18 -1.48 12.13
N LYS A 84 -2.33 -0.29 12.72
CA LYS A 84 -3.59 0.14 13.35
C LYS A 84 -4.70 0.16 12.30
N LYS A 85 -5.77 -0.61 12.54
CA LYS A 85 -6.99 -0.66 11.73
C LYS A 85 -8.14 -0.14 12.57
N GLY A 86 -8.77 0.95 12.15
CA GLY A 86 -9.88 1.56 12.90
C GLY A 86 -9.98 3.07 12.68
N ALA A 87 -10.97 3.66 13.33
CA ALA A 87 -11.10 5.11 13.42
C ALA A 87 -9.98 5.70 14.27
N PHE A 88 -9.62 6.95 13.98
CA PHE A 88 -8.71 7.70 14.84
C PHE A 88 -9.43 8.07 16.15
N SER A 89 -8.66 8.11 17.23
CA SER A 89 -9.11 8.73 18.47
C SER A 89 -9.22 10.25 18.28
N PRO A 90 -10.05 10.96 19.08
CA PRO A 90 -10.14 12.41 19.01
C PRO A 90 -8.80 13.13 19.19
N GLU A 91 -7.87 12.52 19.93
CA GLU A 91 -6.52 13.07 20.10
C GLU A 91 -5.66 12.88 18.84
N GLU A 92 -5.70 11.68 18.23
CA GLU A 92 -5.02 11.45 16.94
C GLU A 92 -5.57 12.40 15.86
N GLU A 93 -6.88 12.65 15.82
CA GLU A 93 -7.48 13.61 14.88
C GLU A 93 -6.93 15.03 15.06
N ARG A 94 -6.80 15.51 16.31
CA ARG A 94 -6.21 16.83 16.61
C ARG A 94 -4.77 16.92 16.11
N ILE A 95 -3.96 15.92 16.42
CA ILE A 95 -2.55 15.87 15.99
C ILE A 95 -2.47 15.89 14.46
N ILE A 96 -3.33 15.13 13.78
CA ILE A 96 -3.37 15.11 12.31
C ILE A 96 -3.65 16.49 11.74
N VAL A 97 -4.65 17.21 12.28
CA VAL A 97 -5.00 18.56 11.82
C VAL A 97 -3.85 19.55 12.07
N GLU A 98 -3.23 19.51 13.26
CA GLU A 98 -2.10 20.39 13.58
C GLU A 98 -0.91 20.14 12.66
N LEU A 99 -0.54 18.86 12.47
CA LEU A 99 0.55 18.49 11.58
C LEU A 99 0.25 18.91 10.14
N HIS A 100 -0.97 18.71 9.65
CA HIS A 100 -1.37 19.15 8.31
C HIS A 100 -1.26 20.66 8.14
N ALA A 101 -1.73 21.44 9.12
CA ALA A 101 -1.60 22.89 9.11
C ALA A 101 -0.13 23.34 9.08
N LYS A 102 0.75 22.64 9.81
CA LYS A 102 2.17 22.97 9.93
C LYS A 102 3.00 22.59 8.70
N MET A 103 2.72 21.44 8.06
CA MET A 103 3.58 20.91 6.99
C MET A 103 2.88 20.57 5.67
N GLY A 104 1.58 20.81 5.56
CA GLY A 104 0.77 20.57 4.37
C GLY A 104 0.59 19.07 4.05
N ASN A 105 0.41 18.76 2.77
CA ASN A 105 0.13 17.40 2.26
C ASN A 105 1.36 16.47 2.29
N LYS A 106 1.94 16.26 3.48
CA LYS A 106 3.10 15.38 3.71
C LYS A 106 2.70 14.14 4.50
N TRP A 107 1.65 13.47 4.04
CA TRP A 107 1.02 12.32 4.71
C TRP A 107 1.99 11.23 5.17
N ALA A 108 2.96 10.86 4.33
CA ALA A 108 3.95 9.85 4.70
C ALA A 108 4.80 10.26 5.91
N ARG A 109 5.12 11.55 6.05
CA ARG A 109 5.86 12.12 7.18
C ARG A 109 4.97 12.35 8.40
N MET A 110 3.71 12.68 8.19
CA MET A 110 2.75 12.80 9.29
C MET A 110 2.44 11.43 9.92
N ALA A 111 2.30 10.40 9.08
CA ALA A 111 2.01 9.03 9.52
C ALA A 111 3.11 8.39 10.40
N THR A 112 4.30 8.98 10.50
CA THR A 112 5.34 8.55 11.45
C THR A 112 5.24 9.25 12.81
N GLN A 113 4.32 10.19 12.96
CA GLN A 113 4.14 11.03 14.17
C GLN A 113 2.79 10.76 14.87
N VAL A 114 1.96 9.85 14.34
CA VAL A 114 0.63 9.47 14.85
C VAL A 114 0.52 7.96 15.06
#